data_AF-A0A5C7PC41-F1
#
_entry.id   AF-A0A5C7PC41-F1
#
_cell.length_a   1.000
_cell.length_b   1.000
_cell.length_c   1.000
_cell.angle_alpha   90.00
_cell.angle_beta   90.00
_cell.angle_gamma   90.00
#
_symmetry.space_group_name_H-M   'P 1'
#
loop_
_entity.id
_entity.type
_entity.pdbx_description
1 polymer ?
#
loop_
_entity_poly.entity_id
_entity_poly.type
_entity_poly.pdbx_seq_one_letter_code
_entity_poly.pdbx_strand_id
1 'polypeptide(L)'
;MPKTISILGVEVELSTPYAAGHVLTEAEAKSLNQTRCENIGNNFRKAIKAAQEGAEGAKPLDEVLSELAAYDASYAFTMGSTGASRSSMTPLEREANRVAKQWLVGKLKAQNSTMKAYTDEKGEEFVKGKIAEIAATDAIQAVAKKNLANAQKGAESLEVAL
;
A
#
# COMPACT_ATOMS: atom_id res chain seq x y z
N MET A 1 11.51 0.17 25.75
CA MET A 1 10.65 1.27 26.25
C MET A 1 9.20 0.85 26.09
N PRO A 2 8.26 1.19 26.99
CA PRO A 2 6.86 0.85 26.77
C PRO A 2 6.34 1.53 25.49
N LYS A 3 5.44 0.86 24.77
CA LYS A 3 4.73 1.38 23.61
C LYS A 3 3.27 1.60 24.00
N THR A 4 2.78 2.81 23.83
CA THR A 4 1.35 3.13 24.00
C THR A 4 0.57 2.61 22.80
N ILE A 5 -0.50 1.88 23.05
CA ILE A 5 -1.47 1.46 22.03
C ILE A 5 -2.89 1.85 22.48
N SER A 6 -3.77 2.13 21.51
CA SER A 6 -5.20 2.34 21.79
C SER A 6 -5.94 1.02 21.67
N ILE A 7 -6.63 0.62 22.73
CA ILE A 7 -7.54 -0.53 22.75
C ILE A 7 -8.94 0.01 23.01
N LEU A 8 -9.82 -0.05 22.00
CA LEU A 8 -11.20 0.45 22.09
C LEU A 8 -11.30 1.91 22.59
N GLY A 9 -10.34 2.77 22.23
CA GLY A 9 -10.32 4.18 22.64
C GLY A 9 -9.64 4.46 23.98
N VAL A 10 -9.18 3.43 24.70
CA VAL A 10 -8.38 3.58 25.92
C VAL A 10 -6.90 3.45 25.56
N GLU A 11 -6.09 4.41 25.98
CA GLU A 11 -4.63 4.34 25.84
C GLU A 11 -4.04 3.42 26.92
N VAL A 12 -3.31 2.40 26.49
CA VAL A 12 -2.68 1.41 27.37
C VAL A 12 -1.20 1.34 27.02
N GLU A 13 -0.35 1.40 28.06
CA GLU A 13 1.09 1.19 27.92
C GLU A 13 1.42 -0.30 28.00
N LEU A 14 2.08 -0.82 26.98
CA LEU A 14 2.56 -2.21 26.95
C LEU A 14 4.09 -2.25 26.88
N SER A 15 4.68 -3.24 27.54
CA SER A 15 6.13 -3.44 27.50
C SER A 15 6.60 -3.89 26.11
N THR A 16 7.77 -3.41 25.68
CA THR A 16 8.46 -3.93 24.47
C THR A 16 9.82 -4.47 24.89
N PRO A 17 9.92 -5.79 25.16
CA PRO A 17 11.14 -6.38 25.71
C PRO A 17 12.22 -6.66 24.66
N TYR A 18 11.87 -6.68 23.36
CA TYR A 18 12.83 -6.99 22.30
C TYR A 18 13.69 -5.77 21.94
N ALA A 19 15.00 -5.98 21.86
CA ALA A 19 15.96 -5.04 21.31
C ALA A 19 16.86 -5.75 20.28
N ALA A 20 17.49 -4.98 19.39
CA ALA A 20 18.45 -5.54 18.44
C ALA A 20 19.57 -6.28 19.19
N GLY A 21 19.92 -7.47 18.72
CA GLY A 21 20.92 -8.33 19.37
C GLY A 21 20.37 -9.25 20.46
N HIS A 22 19.08 -9.20 20.80
CA HIS A 22 18.48 -10.18 21.70
C HIS A 22 18.48 -11.59 21.08
N VAL A 23 18.86 -12.56 21.90
CA VAL A 23 18.70 -13.98 21.58
C VAL A 23 17.23 -14.35 21.78
N LEU A 24 16.62 -14.92 20.74
CA LEU A 24 15.21 -15.31 20.77
C LEU A 24 15.05 -16.66 21.45
N THR A 25 13.92 -16.83 22.15
CA THR A 25 13.46 -18.16 22.54
C THR A 25 12.95 -18.93 21.31
N GLU A 26 12.77 -20.24 21.45
CA GLU A 26 12.25 -21.09 20.38
C GLU A 26 10.87 -20.63 19.88
N ALA A 27 9.98 -20.27 20.81
CA ALA A 27 8.63 -19.82 20.46
C ALA A 27 8.66 -18.50 19.67
N GLU A 28 9.52 -17.56 20.07
CA GLU A 28 9.68 -16.27 19.41
C GLU A 28 10.29 -16.43 18.01
N ALA A 29 11.34 -17.25 17.90
CA ALA A 29 11.94 -17.59 16.62
C ALA A 29 10.92 -18.24 15.68
N LYS A 30 10.08 -19.16 16.20
CA LYS A 30 9.00 -19.78 15.43
C LYS A 30 8.01 -18.74 14.91
N SER A 31 7.58 -17.80 15.75
CA SER A 31 6.66 -16.72 15.34
C SER A 31 7.28 -15.83 14.26
N LEU A 32 8.54 -15.41 14.41
CA LEU A 32 9.19 -14.58 13.39
C LEU A 32 9.43 -15.32 12.08
N ASN A 33 9.85 -16.59 12.15
CA ASN A 33 10.01 -17.44 10.96
C ASN A 33 8.67 -17.64 10.23
N GLN A 34 7.58 -17.82 10.98
CA GLN A 34 6.25 -17.88 10.38
C GLN A 34 5.91 -16.57 9.65
N THR A 35 6.08 -15.41 10.29
CA THR A 35 5.84 -14.10 9.65
C THR A 35 6.69 -13.93 8.39
N ARG A 36 7.96 -14.37 8.42
CA ARG A 36 8.84 -14.35 7.24
C ARG A 36 8.28 -15.21 6.10
N CYS A 37 7.91 -16.46 6.39
CA CYS A 37 7.34 -17.38 5.40
C CYS A 37 6.02 -16.83 4.81
N GLU A 38 5.17 -16.23 5.64
CA GLU A 38 3.94 -15.60 5.21
C GLU A 38 4.21 -14.43 4.25
N ASN A 39 5.14 -13.54 4.59
CA ASN A 39 5.50 -12.40 3.75
C ASN A 39 6.02 -12.84 2.38
N ILE A 40 6.97 -13.79 2.35
CA ILE A 40 7.51 -14.33 1.10
C ILE A 40 6.41 -15.03 0.30
N GLY A 41 5.64 -15.90 0.95
CA GLY A 41 4.55 -16.63 0.31
C GLY A 41 3.50 -15.70 -0.29
N ASN A 42 3.14 -14.62 0.39
CA ASN A 42 2.18 -13.62 -0.11
C ASN A 42 2.66 -12.94 -1.39
N ASN A 43 3.96 -12.65 -1.52
CA ASN A 43 4.52 -12.05 -2.72
C ASN A 43 4.45 -12.99 -3.94
N PHE A 44 4.64 -14.30 -3.75
CA PHE A 44 4.74 -15.27 -4.84
C PHE A 44 3.44 -16.04 -5.13
N ARG A 45 2.46 -16.04 -4.21
CA ARG A 45 1.23 -16.85 -4.32
C ARG A 45 0.50 -16.66 -5.65
N LYS A 46 0.40 -15.43 -6.16
CA LYS A 46 -0.25 -15.15 -7.45
C LYS A 46 0.53 -15.71 -8.64
N ALA A 47 1.86 -15.57 -8.63
CA ALA A 47 2.73 -16.06 -9.69
C ALA A 47 2.72 -17.60 -9.75
N ILE A 48 2.83 -18.27 -8.60
CA ILE A 48 2.75 -19.73 -8.49
C ILE A 48 1.40 -20.23 -9.01
N LYS A 49 0.29 -19.60 -8.58
CA LYS A 49 -1.04 -19.98 -9.04
C LYS A 49 -1.17 -19.83 -10.56
N ALA A 50 -0.74 -18.70 -11.12
CA ALA A 50 -0.80 -18.46 -12.56
C ALA A 50 0.06 -19.48 -13.36
N ALA A 51 1.23 -19.84 -12.84
CA ALA A 51 2.10 -20.85 -13.43
C ALA A 51 1.48 -22.26 -13.38
N GLN A 52 0.84 -22.63 -12.26
CA GLN A 52 0.15 -23.92 -12.10
C GLN A 52 -1.09 -24.03 -12.99
N GLU A 53 -1.84 -22.94 -13.16
CA GLU A 53 -3.05 -22.90 -13.98
C GLU A 53 -2.75 -22.71 -15.48
N GLY A 54 -1.48 -22.53 -15.86
CA GLY A 54 -1.08 -22.32 -17.26
C GLY A 54 -1.66 -21.03 -17.86
N ALA A 55 -1.80 -19.98 -17.04
CA ALA A 55 -2.38 -18.72 -17.49
C ALA A 55 -1.54 -18.09 -18.61
N GLU A 56 -2.19 -17.44 -19.57
CA GLU A 56 -1.51 -16.81 -20.70
C GLU A 56 -0.51 -15.75 -20.23
N GLY A 57 0.74 -15.87 -20.69
CA GLY A 57 1.85 -14.99 -20.28
C GLY A 57 2.41 -15.28 -18.88
N ALA A 58 1.98 -16.36 -18.21
CA ALA A 58 2.61 -16.81 -16.96
C ALA A 58 3.99 -17.39 -17.22
N LYS A 59 4.90 -17.17 -16.26
CA LYS A 59 6.21 -17.81 -16.24
C LYS A 59 6.06 -19.31 -15.95
N PRO A 60 6.95 -20.16 -16.49
CA PRO A 60 7.08 -21.54 -16.06
C PRO A 60 7.26 -21.66 -14.54
N LEU A 61 6.70 -22.71 -13.94
CA LEU A 61 6.72 -22.88 -12.48
C LEU A 61 8.15 -22.97 -11.93
N ASP A 62 9.06 -23.64 -12.63
CA ASP A 62 10.47 -23.74 -12.28
C ASP A 62 11.17 -22.37 -12.25
N GLU A 63 10.86 -21.48 -13.19
CA GLU A 63 11.35 -20.10 -13.17
C GLU A 63 10.83 -19.34 -11.94
N VAL A 64 9.53 -19.43 -11.65
CA VAL A 64 8.92 -18.80 -10.47
C VAL A 64 9.54 -19.32 -9.16
N LEU A 65 9.83 -20.62 -9.08
CA LEU A 65 10.47 -21.22 -7.90
C LEU A 65 11.94 -20.79 -7.76
N SER A 66 12.66 -20.62 -8.88
CA SER A 66 14.01 -20.06 -8.88
C SER A 66 14.03 -18.61 -8.39
N GLU A 67 13.08 -17.78 -8.84
CA GLU A 67 12.91 -16.41 -8.35
C GLU A 67 12.57 -16.35 -6.87
N LEU A 68 11.70 -17.26 -6.41
CA LEU A 68 11.38 -17.39 -4.99
C LEU A 68 12.62 -17.72 -4.17
N ALA A 69 13.45 -18.67 -4.61
CA ALA A 69 14.68 -19.03 -3.92
C ALA A 69 15.68 -17.86 -3.86
N ALA A 70 15.81 -17.09 -4.95
CA ALA A 70 16.66 -15.89 -4.96
C ALA A 70 16.12 -14.80 -4.02
N TYR A 71 14.80 -14.62 -3.97
CA TYR A 71 14.17 -13.68 -3.05
C TYR A 71 14.31 -14.13 -1.60
N ASP A 72 14.15 -15.41 -1.31
CA ASP A 72 14.34 -16.01 0.00
C ASP A 72 15.75 -15.77 0.53
N ALA A 73 16.78 -16.03 -0.30
CA ALA A 73 18.18 -15.84 0.06
C ALA A 73 18.54 -14.38 0.38
N SER A 74 17.86 -13.42 -0.24
CA SER A 74 18.11 -11.98 -0.05
C SER A 74 17.10 -11.30 0.90
N TYR A 75 16.12 -12.04 1.42
CA TYR A 75 15.05 -11.46 2.23
C TYR A 75 15.59 -10.94 3.56
N ALA A 76 15.34 -9.66 3.80
CA ALA A 76 15.47 -9.03 5.10
C ALA A 76 14.11 -8.50 5.54
N PHE A 77 13.83 -8.55 6.85
CA PHE A 77 12.72 -7.78 7.40
C PHE A 77 12.96 -6.31 7.12
N THR A 78 12.15 -5.74 6.23
CA THR A 78 12.14 -4.30 6.06
C THR A 78 11.39 -3.71 7.24
N MET A 79 11.87 -2.57 7.74
CA MET A 79 11.04 -1.68 8.54
C MET A 79 9.97 -1.10 7.61
N GLY A 80 9.03 -1.94 7.17
CA GLY A 80 7.75 -1.45 6.71
C GLY A 80 7.22 -0.56 7.81
N SER A 81 6.67 0.58 7.45
CA SER A 81 6.08 1.53 8.38
C SER A 81 4.98 0.83 9.20
N THR A 82 5.37 0.14 10.27
CA THR A 82 4.53 -0.50 11.27
C THR A 82 4.12 0.58 12.28
N GLY A 83 3.54 1.67 11.77
CA GLY A 83 3.23 2.81 12.62
C GLY A 83 3.04 4.16 11.96
N ALA A 84 3.32 4.35 10.66
CA ALA A 84 2.50 5.35 9.97
C ALA A 84 1.10 4.74 9.95
N SER A 85 0.31 5.10 10.97
CA SER A 85 -1.04 5.59 10.72
C SER A 85 -0.99 6.14 9.31
N ARG A 86 -1.68 5.50 8.34
CA ARG A 86 -1.89 6.16 7.04
C ARG A 86 -2.37 7.54 7.46
N SER A 87 -1.53 8.57 7.40
CA SER A 87 -1.83 9.87 8.01
C SER A 87 -3.24 10.16 7.59
N SER A 88 -4.19 10.18 8.53
CA SER A 88 -5.58 9.88 8.22
C SER A 88 -6.05 10.91 7.22
N MET A 89 -5.96 10.58 5.93
CA MET A 89 -6.13 11.58 4.89
C MET A 89 -7.58 11.99 5.01
N THR A 90 -7.79 13.28 5.22
CA THR A 90 -9.11 13.86 5.29
C THR A 90 -9.88 13.49 4.02
N PRO A 91 -11.22 13.44 4.05
CA PRO A 91 -12.00 13.16 2.86
C PRO A 91 -11.62 14.06 1.68
N LEU A 92 -11.29 15.33 1.95
CA LEU A 92 -10.83 16.30 0.96
C LEU A 92 -9.46 15.93 0.36
N GLU A 93 -8.47 15.61 1.19
CA GLU A 93 -7.15 15.22 0.71
C GLU A 93 -7.21 13.96 -0.16
N ARG A 94 -8.04 12.99 0.25
CA ARG A 94 -8.24 11.75 -0.51
C ARG A 94 -8.87 12.03 -1.86
N GLU A 95 -9.90 12.87 -1.89
CA GLU A 95 -10.59 13.24 -3.11
C GLU A 95 -9.68 14.05 -4.05
N ALA A 96 -8.93 15.01 -3.51
CA ALA A 96 -7.95 15.79 -4.28
C ALA A 96 -6.88 14.89 -4.92
N ASN A 97 -6.34 13.92 -4.17
CA ASN A 97 -5.40 12.94 -4.70
C ASN A 97 -6.03 12.05 -5.80
N ARG A 98 -7.29 11.66 -5.63
CA ARG A 98 -8.03 10.88 -6.64
C ARG A 98 -8.17 11.66 -7.95
N VAL A 99 -8.61 12.93 -7.86
CA VAL A 99 -8.79 13.81 -9.03
C VAL A 99 -7.44 14.13 -9.69
N ALA A 100 -6.41 14.42 -8.90
CA ALA A 100 -5.05 14.64 -9.40
C ALA A 100 -4.51 13.45 -10.18
N LYS A 101 -4.69 12.23 -9.65
CA LYS A 101 -4.31 10.99 -10.34
C LYS A 101 -5.05 10.82 -11.67
N GLN A 102 -6.36 11.09 -11.71
CA GLN A 102 -7.14 11.02 -12.95
C GLN A 102 -6.66 12.03 -13.99
N TRP A 103 -6.37 13.25 -13.57
CA TRP A 103 -5.80 14.28 -14.44
C TRP A 103 -4.44 13.86 -15.01
N LEU A 104 -3.55 13.35 -14.16
CA LEU A 104 -2.23 12.87 -14.59
C LEU A 104 -2.35 11.72 -15.60
N VAL A 105 -3.23 10.75 -15.35
CA VAL A 105 -3.53 9.67 -16.32
C VAL A 105 -4.03 10.25 -17.65
N GLY A 106 -4.93 11.23 -17.62
CA GLY A 106 -5.43 11.89 -18.83
C GLY A 106 -4.32 12.58 -19.61
N LYS A 107 -3.41 13.27 -18.90
CA LYS A 107 -2.26 13.95 -19.51
C LYS A 107 -1.27 12.97 -20.14
N LEU A 108 -0.95 11.87 -19.45
CA LEU A 108 -0.07 10.81 -19.95
C LEU A 108 -0.67 10.14 -21.19
N LYS A 109 -1.98 9.86 -21.20
CA LYS A 109 -2.67 9.33 -22.38
C LYS A 109 -2.56 10.26 -23.58
N ALA A 110 -2.72 11.57 -23.39
CA ALA A 110 -2.53 12.56 -24.46
C ALA A 110 -1.09 12.61 -24.99
N GLN A 111 -0.12 12.08 -24.24
CA GLN A 111 1.28 11.95 -24.61
C GLN A 111 1.64 10.52 -25.08
N ASN A 112 0.65 9.67 -25.38
CA ASN A 112 0.84 8.26 -25.74
C ASN A 112 1.65 7.46 -24.70
N SER A 113 1.55 7.83 -23.43
CA SER A 113 2.20 7.14 -22.31
C SER A 113 1.17 6.57 -21.33
N THR A 114 1.62 5.66 -20.47
CA THR A 114 0.81 5.02 -19.44
C THR A 114 1.36 5.35 -18.06
N MET A 115 0.49 5.28 -17.03
CA MET A 115 0.94 5.45 -15.64
C MET A 115 2.03 4.44 -15.28
N LYS A 116 1.95 3.20 -15.81
CA LYS A 116 2.97 2.18 -15.56
C LYS A 116 4.32 2.58 -16.15
N ALA A 117 4.36 2.91 -17.45
CA ALA A 117 5.59 3.33 -18.11
C ALA A 117 6.22 4.58 -17.46
N TYR A 118 5.37 5.53 -17.05
CA TYR A 118 5.82 6.74 -16.34
C TYR A 118 6.42 6.43 -14.97
N THR A 119 5.81 5.51 -14.20
CA THR A 119 6.34 5.05 -12.91
C THR A 119 7.62 4.24 -13.08
N ASP A 120 7.69 3.37 -14.09
CA ASP A 120 8.89 2.56 -14.39
C ASP A 120 10.08 3.49 -14.75
N GLU A 121 9.83 4.61 -15.44
CA GLU A 121 10.85 5.58 -15.84
C GLU A 121 11.26 6.52 -14.68
N LYS A 122 10.31 7.04 -13.90
CA LYS A 122 10.56 8.10 -12.92
C LYS A 122 10.67 7.61 -11.47
N GLY A 123 10.22 6.40 -11.18
CA GLY A 123 10.16 5.83 -9.85
C GLY A 123 8.89 6.21 -9.07
N GLU A 124 8.46 5.32 -8.17
CA GLU A 124 7.19 5.46 -7.43
C GLU A 124 7.11 6.72 -6.57
N GLU A 125 8.20 7.08 -5.87
CA GLU A 125 8.20 8.25 -4.98
C GLU A 125 8.09 9.55 -5.76
N PHE A 126 8.70 9.64 -6.94
CA PHE A 126 8.55 10.80 -7.82
C PHE A 126 7.11 10.95 -8.29
N VAL A 127 6.48 9.86 -8.72
CA VAL A 127 5.09 9.88 -9.18
C VAL A 127 4.14 10.26 -8.04
N LYS A 128 4.35 9.74 -6.83
CA LYS A 128 3.59 10.14 -5.63
C LYS A 128 3.76 11.63 -5.34
N GLY A 129 4.99 12.15 -5.36
CA GLY A 129 5.27 13.58 -5.17
C GLY A 129 4.57 14.45 -6.22
N LYS A 130 4.58 14.02 -7.49
CA LYS A 130 3.89 14.75 -8.56
C LYS A 130 2.37 14.76 -8.39
N ILE A 131 1.78 13.66 -7.95
CA ILE A 131 0.35 13.60 -7.65
C ILE A 131 0.01 14.55 -6.48
N ALA A 132 0.83 14.59 -5.43
CA ALA A 132 0.64 15.49 -4.31
C ALA A 132 0.74 16.98 -4.73
N GLU A 133 1.70 17.32 -5.58
CA GLU A 133 1.85 18.67 -6.15
C GLU A 133 0.60 19.07 -6.96
N ILE A 134 0.12 18.19 -7.84
CA ILE A 134 -1.11 18.43 -8.61
C ILE A 134 -2.31 18.57 -7.69
N ALA A 135 -2.42 17.72 -6.66
CA ALA A 135 -3.51 17.74 -5.69
C ALA A 135 -3.57 19.04 -4.88
N ALA A 136 -2.43 19.70 -4.64
CA ALA A 136 -2.35 20.96 -3.92
C ALA A 136 -2.82 22.18 -4.75
N THR A 137 -3.01 22.03 -6.06
CA THR A 137 -3.44 23.16 -6.92
C THR A 137 -4.89 23.57 -6.65
N ASP A 138 -5.17 24.88 -6.70
CA ASP A 138 -6.50 25.44 -6.46
C ASP A 138 -7.59 24.84 -7.36
N ALA A 139 -7.25 24.56 -8.62
CA ALA A 139 -8.16 23.95 -9.58
C ALA A 139 -8.61 22.54 -9.13
N ILE A 140 -7.68 21.72 -8.65
CA ILE A 140 -7.98 20.37 -8.17
C ILE A 140 -8.71 20.41 -6.82
N GLN A 141 -8.31 21.33 -5.94
CA GLN A 141 -8.99 21.56 -4.65
C GLN A 141 -10.45 21.99 -4.83
N ALA A 142 -10.73 22.88 -5.79
CA ALA A 142 -12.09 23.33 -6.08
C ALA A 142 -12.96 22.18 -6.61
N VAL A 143 -12.43 21.35 -7.51
CA VAL A 143 -13.13 20.17 -8.03
C VAL A 143 -13.38 19.15 -6.92
N ALA A 144 -12.38 18.89 -6.07
CA ALA A 144 -12.51 17.95 -4.96
C ALA A 144 -13.59 18.39 -3.95
N LYS A 145 -13.61 19.67 -3.56
CA LYS A 145 -14.66 20.24 -2.69
C LYS A 145 -16.04 20.10 -3.32
N LYS A 146 -16.18 20.39 -4.62
CA LYS A 146 -17.45 20.25 -5.34
C LYS A 146 -17.94 18.80 -5.36
N ASN A 147 -17.05 17.85 -5.64
CA ASN A 147 -17.39 16.43 -5.67
C ASN A 147 -17.86 15.93 -4.29
N LEU A 148 -17.18 16.34 -3.21
CA LEU A 148 -17.59 15.99 -1.85
C LEU A 148 -18.94 16.57 -1.48
N ALA A 149 -19.20 17.84 -1.80
CA ALA A 149 -20.50 18.46 -1.55
C ALA A 149 -21.62 17.74 -2.32
N ASN A 150 -21.36 17.32 -3.57
CA ASN A 150 -22.32 16.54 -4.35
C ASN A 150 -22.55 15.15 -3.76
N ALA A 151 -21.49 14.49 -3.28
CA ALA A 151 -21.58 13.17 -2.65
C ALA A 151 -22.38 13.23 -1.33
N GLN A 152 -22.19 14.28 -0.52
CA GLN A 152 -22.97 14.50 0.70
C GLN A 152 -24.45 14.72 0.40
N LYS A 153 -24.78 15.59 -0.56
CA LYS A 153 -26.16 15.79 -1.01
C LYS A 153 -26.80 14.52 -1.56
N GLY A 154 -26.04 13.73 -2.32
CA GLY A 154 -26.49 12.43 -2.81
C GLY A 154 -26.74 11.44 -1.67
N ALA A 155 -25.86 11.40 -0.67
CA ALA A 155 -26.03 10.55 0.50
C ALA A 155 -27.24 10.93 1.36
N GLU A 156 -27.51 12.23 1.55
CA GLU A 156 -28.71 12.73 2.24
C GLU A 156 -30.00 12.35 1.51
N SER A 157 -29.96 12.20 0.18
CA SER A 157 -31.10 11.76 -0.63
C SER A 157 -31.32 10.24 -0.65
N LEU A 158 -30.42 9.46 -0.07
CA LEU A 158 -30.56 8.00 0.02
C LEU A 158 -31.32 7.65 1.31
N GLU A 159 -32.61 7.37 1.19
CA GLU A 159 -33.38 6.72 2.25
C GLU A 159 -33.01 5.23 2.32
N VAL A 160 -31.85 4.94 2.90
CA VAL A 160 -31.47 3.57 3.26
C VAL A 160 -31.53 3.48 4.78
N ALA A 161 -32.50 2.71 5.30
CA ALA A 161 -32.53 2.35 6.72
C ALA A 161 -31.27 1.52 7.03
N LEU A 162 -30.40 2.07 7.88
CA LEU A 162 -29.22 1.39 8.42
C LEU A 162 -29.57 0.58 9.67
#